data_AF-A0A2N7IFL2-F1
#
_entry.id   AF-A0A2N7IFL2-F1
#
_cell.length_a   1.000
_cell.length_b   1.000
_cell.length_c   1.000
_cell.angle_alpha   90.00
_cell.angle_beta   90.00
_cell.angle_gamma   90.00
#
_symmetry.space_group_name_H-M   'P 1'
#
loop_
_entity.id
_entity.type
_entity.pdbx_description
1 polymer ?
#
loop_
_entity_poly.entity_id
_entity_poly.type
_entity_poly.pdbx_seq_one_letter_code
_entity_poly.pdbx_strand_id
1 'polypeptide(L)'
;MDNSFASSITADLSNAFFYCPEDGVPSIQIGKPVAGDIIFWLKYNDEDVNKCASRLIKELGRELGVSNIQSANEILLKFCSYAFNIIDADFLSLTSLDEPVSTIFSQQHCNNLSALFVDYIDSQKALKPYVYTIRYANTDGVHKLNNNLCIYGSGQIESLLGDMKVRTGINFPLEALDDEDLRREPIGRYKLLSDSSAVLVYARSINEAVEELDRLFGALCATIDTPLRINQETVDCRINSFDSKSITTRQIRSNLPSVYEINLSDEVAGNLQKIFSSPPKRMNSALSFIAHGWTHDKRERFLNQFIALDALYGTDRSNKASIVGGVSRDASDIVGIESKIKTIYELRSKFVHGEISIFSNHGKYSKFVDEHGIDPIESLFEVVRVCAINYRGVYKVEQPDTVNLRVPKELVREFEKKISEYCRT
;
A
#
# COMPACT_ATOMS: atom_id res chain seq x y z
N MET A 1 -18.59 -7.25 -16.00
CA MET A 1 -18.91 -7.61 -14.60
C MET A 1 -19.98 -8.69 -14.60
N ASP A 2 -20.07 -9.56 -13.59
CA ASP A 2 -21.21 -10.48 -13.46
C ASP A 2 -22.48 -9.67 -13.10
N ASN A 3 -23.50 -9.69 -13.97
CA ASN A 3 -24.78 -9.02 -13.75
C ASN A 3 -25.50 -9.52 -12.49
N SER A 4 -25.18 -10.73 -12.02
CA SER A 4 -25.71 -11.27 -10.77
C SER A 4 -25.16 -10.54 -9.54
N PHE A 5 -23.87 -10.17 -9.58
CA PHE A 5 -23.21 -9.43 -8.49
C PHE A 5 -23.75 -8.01 -8.40
N ALA A 6 -23.83 -7.29 -9.53
CA ALA A 6 -24.34 -5.93 -9.60
C ALA A 6 -25.77 -5.84 -9.04
N SER A 7 -26.66 -6.72 -9.49
CA SER A 7 -28.05 -6.75 -9.02
C SER A 7 -28.16 -7.03 -7.53
N SER A 8 -27.36 -7.96 -7.01
CA SER A 8 -27.36 -8.30 -5.59
C SER A 8 -26.82 -7.18 -4.72
N ILE A 9 -25.69 -6.55 -5.08
CA ILE A 9 -25.11 -5.49 -4.26
C ILE A 9 -25.97 -4.22 -4.29
N THR A 10 -26.60 -3.88 -5.42
CA THR A 10 -27.51 -2.72 -5.48
C THR A 10 -28.79 -2.95 -4.69
N ALA A 11 -29.29 -4.19 -4.63
CA ALA A 11 -30.44 -4.52 -3.79
C ALA A 11 -30.12 -4.34 -2.30
N ASP A 12 -28.97 -4.85 -1.85
CA ASP A 12 -28.53 -4.71 -0.47
C ASP A 12 -28.25 -3.24 -0.10
N LEU A 13 -27.63 -2.48 -1.00
CA LEU A 13 -27.47 -1.03 -0.82
C LEU A 13 -28.82 -0.35 -0.70
N SER A 14 -29.81 -0.67 -1.53
CA SER A 14 -31.15 -0.06 -1.47
C SER A 14 -31.89 -0.38 -0.17
N ASN A 15 -31.55 -1.47 0.51
CA ASN A 15 -32.08 -1.79 1.84
C ASN A 15 -31.35 -1.06 2.98
N ALA A 16 -30.18 -0.47 2.70
CA ALA A 16 -29.35 0.17 3.71
C ALA A 16 -29.62 1.68 3.85
N PHE A 17 -30.41 2.31 2.97
CA PHE A 17 -30.74 3.75 3.04
C PHE A 17 -32.18 3.97 3.46
N PHE A 18 -32.40 5.04 4.20
CA PHE A 18 -33.70 5.42 4.78
C PHE A 18 -33.86 6.94 4.75
N TYR A 19 -35.09 7.41 4.94
CA TYR A 19 -35.37 8.84 5.08
C TYR A 19 -34.59 9.49 6.24
N CYS A 20 -34.16 10.74 6.05
CA CYS A 20 -33.51 11.55 7.08
C CYS A 20 -34.18 12.95 7.16
N PRO A 21 -34.90 13.27 8.25
CA PRO A 21 -35.70 14.49 8.34
C PRO A 21 -34.95 15.82 8.60
N GLU A 22 -33.64 15.82 8.87
CA GLU A 22 -32.71 16.98 8.86
C GLU A 22 -31.41 16.57 9.60
N ASP A 23 -30.23 16.99 9.12
CA ASP A 23 -28.89 16.89 9.74
C ASP A 23 -28.45 15.55 10.38
N GLY A 24 -29.10 14.43 10.05
CA GLY A 24 -28.72 13.10 10.54
C GLY A 24 -27.40 12.64 9.93
N VAL A 25 -26.44 12.29 10.77
CA VAL A 25 -25.16 11.69 10.37
C VAL A 25 -25.14 10.22 10.84
N PRO A 26 -24.74 9.25 10.01
CA PRO A 26 -24.25 9.40 8.64
C PRO A 26 -25.36 9.44 7.57
N SER A 27 -25.21 10.29 6.55
CA SER A 27 -26.16 10.44 5.45
C SER A 27 -25.49 10.82 4.12
N ILE A 28 -26.23 10.65 3.03
CA ILE A 28 -25.89 11.17 1.70
C ILE A 28 -26.94 12.17 1.24
N GLN A 29 -26.51 13.11 0.41
CA GLN A 29 -27.40 14.05 -0.27
C GLN A 29 -27.83 13.50 -1.63
N ILE A 30 -29.12 13.66 -1.95
CA ILE A 30 -29.68 13.57 -3.29
C ILE A 30 -30.40 14.89 -3.63
N GLY A 31 -30.56 15.20 -4.91
CA GLY A 31 -30.99 16.51 -5.45
C GLY A 31 -29.81 17.42 -5.84
N LYS A 32 -30.00 18.27 -6.87
CA LYS A 32 -28.99 19.24 -7.33
C LYS A 32 -29.30 20.66 -6.81
N PRO A 33 -28.38 21.34 -6.10
CA PRO A 33 -28.62 22.69 -5.58
C PRO A 33 -28.84 23.76 -6.66
N VAL A 34 -28.45 23.49 -7.91
CA VAL A 34 -28.23 24.55 -8.93
C VAL A 34 -29.48 24.88 -9.77
N ALA A 35 -30.60 24.18 -9.57
CA ALA A 35 -31.79 24.35 -10.41
C ALA A 35 -33.14 24.40 -9.65
N GLY A 36 -33.13 24.67 -8.34
CA GLY A 36 -34.37 24.66 -7.55
C GLY A 36 -34.92 23.26 -7.28
N ASP A 37 -34.13 22.21 -7.52
CA ASP A 37 -34.46 20.85 -7.11
C ASP A 37 -34.48 20.75 -5.58
N ILE A 38 -35.40 19.94 -5.06
CA ILE A 38 -35.50 19.66 -3.63
C ILE A 38 -34.26 18.86 -3.22
N ILE A 39 -33.52 19.39 -2.24
CA ILE A 39 -32.46 18.64 -1.57
C ILE A 39 -33.11 17.65 -0.61
N PHE A 40 -32.73 16.39 -0.72
CA PHE A 40 -33.26 15.31 0.10
C PHE A 40 -32.10 14.52 0.70
N TRP A 41 -32.21 14.15 1.98
CA TRP A 41 -31.14 13.46 2.71
C TRP A 41 -31.56 12.03 3.01
N LEU A 42 -30.63 11.09 2.79
CA LEU A 42 -30.81 9.68 3.09
C LEU A 42 -29.81 9.27 4.16
N LYS A 43 -30.29 8.85 5.33
CA LYS A 43 -29.44 8.18 6.33
C LYS A 43 -29.13 6.78 5.84
N TYR A 44 -28.00 6.22 6.25
CA TYR A 44 -27.67 4.84 5.94
C TYR A 44 -27.18 4.04 7.13
N ASN A 45 -27.38 2.72 7.08
CA ASN A 45 -26.87 1.78 8.06
C ASN A 45 -25.40 1.45 7.75
N ASP A 46 -24.46 1.89 8.60
CA ASP A 46 -23.03 1.63 8.43
C ASP A 46 -22.69 0.13 8.36
N GLU A 47 -23.35 -0.71 9.15
CA GLU A 47 -23.09 -2.15 9.17
C GLU A 47 -23.39 -2.78 7.80
N ASP A 48 -24.53 -2.41 7.20
CA ASP A 48 -24.96 -2.97 5.93
C ASP A 48 -24.15 -2.41 4.75
N VAL A 49 -23.79 -1.13 4.79
CA VAL A 49 -22.85 -0.55 3.82
C VAL A 49 -21.47 -1.22 3.95
N ASN A 50 -20.98 -1.49 5.16
CA ASN A 50 -19.72 -2.20 5.38
C ASN A 50 -19.75 -3.65 4.85
N LYS A 51 -20.88 -4.36 4.97
CA LYS A 51 -21.07 -5.68 4.35
C LYS A 51 -20.96 -5.59 2.83
N CYS A 52 -21.59 -4.58 2.22
CA CYS A 52 -21.49 -4.33 0.78
C CYS A 52 -20.05 -3.99 0.36
N ALA A 53 -19.35 -3.16 1.12
CA ALA A 53 -17.96 -2.80 0.87
C ALA A 53 -17.00 -3.99 0.96
N SER A 54 -17.19 -4.87 1.95
CA SER A 54 -16.43 -6.11 2.07
C SER A 54 -16.61 -7.00 0.83
N ARG A 55 -17.84 -7.12 0.32
CA ARG A 55 -18.13 -7.84 -0.93
C ARG A 55 -17.49 -7.19 -2.15
N LEU A 56 -17.54 -5.85 -2.25
CA LEU A 56 -16.88 -5.12 -3.33
C LEU A 56 -15.37 -5.37 -3.33
N ILE A 57 -14.71 -5.32 -2.16
CA ILE A 57 -13.27 -5.60 -2.03
C ILE A 57 -12.95 -7.03 -2.47
N LYS A 58 -13.76 -7.99 -2.04
CA LYS A 58 -13.56 -9.41 -2.36
C LYS A 58 -13.65 -9.66 -3.86
N GLU A 59 -14.69 -9.14 -4.51
CA GLU A 59 -14.96 -9.43 -5.92
C GLU A 59 -14.15 -8.54 -6.87
N LEU A 60 -14.01 -7.25 -6.55
CA LEU A 60 -13.46 -6.23 -7.47
C LEU A 60 -12.32 -5.39 -6.89
N GLY A 61 -11.89 -5.63 -5.64
CA GLY A 61 -10.89 -4.79 -4.97
C GLY A 61 -9.58 -4.65 -5.74
N ARG A 62 -9.09 -5.72 -6.38
CA ARG A 62 -7.89 -5.66 -7.22
C ARG A 62 -8.08 -4.82 -8.48
N GLU A 63 -9.22 -4.97 -9.14
CA GLU A 63 -9.55 -4.21 -10.37
C GLU A 63 -9.79 -2.73 -10.09
N LEU A 64 -10.15 -2.39 -8.85
CA LEU A 64 -10.43 -1.01 -8.42
C LEU A 64 -9.26 -0.37 -7.66
N GLY A 65 -8.21 -1.13 -7.34
CA GLY A 65 -7.13 -0.66 -6.48
C GLY A 65 -7.61 -0.33 -5.07
N VAL A 66 -8.59 -1.06 -4.53
CA VAL A 66 -9.18 -0.82 -3.20
C VAL A 66 -8.99 -2.04 -2.30
N SER A 67 -8.43 -1.78 -1.13
CA SER A 67 -8.01 -2.82 -0.16
C SER A 67 -8.64 -2.66 1.24
N ASN A 68 -9.44 -1.62 1.48
CA ASN A 68 -10.04 -1.36 2.79
C ASN A 68 -11.49 -0.88 2.71
N ILE A 69 -12.22 -1.04 3.82
CA ILE A 69 -13.65 -0.74 3.94
C ILE A 69 -13.94 0.74 3.70
N GLN A 70 -13.12 1.65 4.24
CA GLN A 70 -13.34 3.09 4.11
C GLN A 70 -13.41 3.54 2.65
N SER A 71 -12.42 3.15 1.83
CA SER A 71 -12.39 3.56 0.42
C SER A 71 -13.44 2.82 -0.42
N ALA A 72 -13.78 1.59 -0.07
CA ALA A 72 -14.89 0.89 -0.70
C ALA A 72 -16.23 1.58 -0.38
N ASN A 73 -16.46 2.02 0.86
CA ASN A 73 -17.61 2.83 1.24
C ASN A 73 -17.66 4.12 0.43
N GLU A 74 -16.55 4.85 0.28
CA GLU A 74 -16.53 6.07 -0.54
C GLU A 74 -17.00 5.83 -1.98
N ILE A 75 -16.60 4.72 -2.60
CA ILE A 75 -17.05 4.35 -3.94
C ILE A 75 -18.55 4.07 -3.96
N LEU A 76 -19.04 3.26 -3.01
CA LEU A 76 -20.45 2.86 -2.92
C LEU A 76 -21.38 4.03 -2.59
N LEU A 77 -20.99 4.89 -1.64
CA LEU A 77 -21.78 6.05 -1.24
C LEU A 77 -21.85 7.10 -2.36
N LYS A 78 -20.74 7.32 -3.08
CA LYS A 78 -20.75 8.17 -4.29
C LYS A 78 -21.60 7.59 -5.40
N PHE A 79 -21.55 6.27 -5.59
CA PHE A 79 -22.44 5.58 -6.51
C PHE A 79 -23.90 5.82 -6.12
N CYS A 80 -24.29 5.59 -4.87
CA CYS A 80 -25.67 5.78 -4.42
C CYS A 80 -26.13 7.23 -4.59
N SER A 81 -25.30 8.21 -4.18
CA SER A 81 -25.63 9.63 -4.38
C SER A 81 -25.79 9.99 -5.86
N TYR A 82 -24.97 9.44 -6.75
CA TYR A 82 -25.12 9.63 -8.19
C TYR A 82 -26.34 8.92 -8.77
N ALA A 83 -26.53 7.63 -8.47
CA ALA A 83 -27.52 6.77 -9.10
C ALA A 83 -28.94 7.11 -8.63
N PHE A 84 -29.12 7.41 -7.34
CA PHE A 84 -30.43 7.82 -6.81
C PHE A 84 -30.93 9.13 -7.41
N ASN A 85 -30.03 10.00 -7.87
CA ASN A 85 -30.38 11.20 -8.63
C ASN A 85 -30.87 10.93 -10.06
N ILE A 86 -30.69 9.72 -10.59
CA ILE A 86 -30.90 9.41 -12.01
C ILE A 86 -32.08 8.45 -12.22
N ILE A 87 -32.34 7.57 -11.26
CA ILE A 87 -33.36 6.51 -11.42
C ILE A 87 -34.81 6.99 -11.31
N ASP A 88 -35.02 8.30 -11.08
CA ASP A 88 -36.34 8.96 -11.06
C ASP A 88 -37.36 8.28 -10.12
N ALA A 89 -36.90 7.78 -8.97
CA ALA A 89 -37.76 7.23 -7.94
C ALA A 89 -38.38 8.35 -7.10
N ASP A 90 -39.62 8.12 -6.60
CA ASP A 90 -40.35 9.10 -5.78
C ASP A 90 -39.83 9.12 -4.33
N PHE A 91 -38.64 9.67 -4.12
CA PHE A 91 -38.05 9.77 -2.78
C PHE A 91 -38.89 10.60 -1.80
N LEU A 92 -39.76 11.49 -2.30
CA LEU A 92 -40.65 12.31 -1.47
C LEU A 92 -41.76 11.48 -0.81
N SER A 93 -42.05 10.28 -1.32
CA SER A 93 -43.00 9.38 -0.66
C SER A 93 -42.45 8.72 0.60
N LEU A 94 -41.13 8.79 0.83
CA LEU A 94 -40.52 8.25 2.04
C LEU A 94 -40.78 9.18 3.23
N THR A 95 -41.67 8.74 4.13
CA THR A 95 -42.06 9.50 5.32
C THR A 95 -41.62 8.83 6.63
N SER A 96 -41.13 7.59 6.56
CA SER A 96 -40.73 6.77 7.72
C SER A 96 -39.22 6.64 7.84
N LEU A 97 -38.73 6.66 9.08
CA LEU A 97 -37.32 6.43 9.41
C LEU A 97 -36.90 4.96 9.31
N ASP A 98 -37.86 4.03 9.23
CA ASP A 98 -37.62 2.58 9.29
C ASP A 98 -37.91 1.89 7.94
N GLU A 99 -38.44 2.62 6.97
CA GLU A 99 -38.70 2.10 5.63
C GLU A 99 -37.48 2.33 4.72
N PRO A 100 -36.88 1.26 4.18
CA PRO A 100 -35.74 1.40 3.29
C PRO A 100 -36.17 1.98 1.95
N VAL A 101 -35.24 2.64 1.24
CA VAL A 101 -35.52 3.20 -0.11
C VAL A 101 -35.92 2.13 -1.13
N SER A 102 -35.60 0.86 -0.88
CA SER A 102 -36.03 -0.25 -1.73
C SER A 102 -37.56 -0.38 -1.83
N THR A 103 -38.33 0.10 -0.85
CA THR A 103 -39.82 0.01 -0.87
C THR A 103 -40.45 0.87 -1.97
N ILE A 104 -39.77 1.92 -2.41
CA ILE A 104 -40.23 2.84 -3.47
C ILE A 104 -39.65 2.48 -4.84
N PHE A 105 -38.85 1.41 -4.93
CA PHE A 105 -38.24 0.99 -6.18
C PHE A 105 -39.11 -0.02 -6.93
N SER A 106 -39.43 0.31 -8.18
CA SER A 106 -40.03 -0.63 -9.12
C SER A 106 -38.96 -1.61 -9.65
N GLN A 107 -39.40 -2.70 -10.30
CA GLN A 107 -38.46 -3.59 -10.99
C GLN A 107 -37.60 -2.85 -12.03
N GLN A 108 -38.16 -1.84 -12.69
CA GLN A 108 -37.41 -1.01 -13.64
C GLN A 108 -36.32 -0.19 -12.94
N HIS A 109 -36.60 0.38 -11.77
CA HIS A 109 -35.59 1.09 -10.97
C HIS A 109 -34.45 0.16 -10.57
N CYS A 110 -34.76 -1.06 -10.10
CA CYS A 110 -33.75 -2.07 -9.76
C CYS A 110 -32.87 -2.46 -10.95
N ASN A 111 -33.48 -2.66 -12.13
CA ASN A 111 -32.73 -2.98 -13.35
C ASN A 111 -31.81 -1.82 -13.77
N ASN A 112 -32.30 -0.58 -13.70
CA ASN A 112 -31.52 0.61 -14.01
C ASN A 112 -30.37 0.82 -13.04
N LEU A 113 -30.59 0.62 -11.72
CA LEU A 113 -29.53 0.68 -10.70
C LEU A 113 -28.40 -0.30 -10.98
N SER A 114 -28.76 -1.56 -11.29
CA SER A 114 -27.78 -2.60 -11.60
C SER A 114 -26.94 -2.25 -12.83
N ALA A 115 -27.57 -1.76 -13.91
CA ALA A 115 -26.86 -1.31 -15.11
C ALA A 115 -25.94 -0.10 -14.83
N LEU A 116 -26.47 0.92 -14.13
CA LEU A 116 -25.68 2.10 -13.71
C LEU A 116 -24.50 1.71 -12.82
N PHE A 117 -24.64 0.69 -11.98
CA PHE A 117 -23.56 0.20 -11.13
C PHE A 117 -22.43 -0.40 -11.97
N VAL A 118 -22.76 -1.22 -12.98
CA VAL A 118 -21.76 -1.79 -13.88
C VAL A 118 -20.97 -0.68 -14.57
N ASP A 119 -21.68 0.29 -15.18
CA ASP A 119 -21.05 1.40 -15.89
C ASP A 119 -20.19 2.27 -14.95
N TYR A 120 -20.72 2.58 -13.76
CA TYR A 120 -20.01 3.37 -12.77
C TYR A 120 -18.73 2.67 -12.30
N ILE A 121 -18.80 1.38 -11.97
CA ILE A 121 -17.63 0.64 -11.51
C ILE A 121 -16.60 0.47 -12.63
N ASP A 122 -17.01 0.18 -13.86
CA ASP A 122 -16.08 0.10 -14.98
C ASP A 122 -15.37 1.45 -15.22
N SER A 123 -16.06 2.58 -15.01
CA SER A 123 -15.42 3.91 -15.06
C SER A 123 -14.37 4.12 -13.95
N GLN A 124 -14.49 3.44 -12.81
CA GLN A 124 -13.52 3.53 -11.71
C GLN A 124 -12.25 2.71 -11.93
N LYS A 125 -12.22 1.81 -12.92
CA LYS A 125 -11.05 0.96 -13.22
C LYS A 125 -9.94 1.68 -14.00
N ALA A 126 -10.25 2.85 -14.56
CA ALA A 126 -9.29 3.63 -15.34
C ALA A 126 -8.13 4.14 -14.47
N LEU A 127 -6.91 4.08 -15.01
CA LEU A 127 -5.75 4.67 -14.36
C LEU A 127 -5.85 6.20 -14.38
N LYS A 128 -5.61 6.81 -13.23
CA LYS A 128 -5.55 8.26 -13.03
C LYS A 128 -4.13 8.64 -12.62
N PRO A 129 -3.64 9.82 -13.02
CA PRO A 129 -2.35 10.30 -12.60
C PRO A 129 -2.45 10.90 -11.18
N TYR A 130 -1.50 10.51 -10.35
CA TYR A 130 -1.28 11.03 -9.01
C TYR A 130 0.13 11.61 -8.93
N VAL A 131 0.26 12.86 -8.47
CA VAL A 131 1.55 13.54 -8.34
C VAL A 131 1.83 13.83 -6.89
N TYR A 132 2.96 13.32 -6.41
CA TYR A 132 3.52 13.59 -5.09
C TYR A 132 4.84 14.36 -5.25
N THR A 133 5.13 15.31 -4.36
CA THR A 133 6.35 16.12 -4.42
C THR A 133 7.27 15.77 -3.27
N ILE A 134 8.50 15.37 -3.59
CA ILE A 134 9.57 15.09 -2.64
C ILE A 134 10.44 16.34 -2.53
N ARG A 135 10.68 16.81 -1.30
CA ARG A 135 11.60 17.92 -0.99
C ARG A 135 13.01 17.40 -0.74
N TYR A 136 13.98 18.29 -0.92
CA TYR A 136 15.41 17.99 -0.78
C TYR A 136 15.86 16.83 -1.68
N ALA A 137 15.24 16.71 -2.85
CA ALA A 137 15.50 15.64 -3.79
C ALA A 137 16.25 16.18 -5.02
N ASN A 138 17.52 15.83 -5.10
CA ASN A 138 18.42 16.18 -6.19
C ASN A 138 18.40 15.04 -7.21
N THR A 139 17.80 15.31 -8.35
CA THR A 139 17.54 14.34 -9.41
C THR A 139 17.66 15.06 -10.74
N ASP A 140 18.44 14.50 -11.66
CA ASP A 140 18.59 15.04 -13.01
C ASP A 140 17.72 14.26 -13.98
N GLY A 141 16.86 14.98 -14.71
CA GLY A 141 16.04 14.38 -15.76
C GLY A 141 14.90 13.50 -15.24
N VAL A 142 14.58 12.44 -15.98
CA VAL A 142 13.37 11.63 -15.78
C VAL A 142 13.75 10.17 -15.62
N HIS A 143 13.35 9.56 -14.50
CA HIS A 143 13.61 8.16 -14.18
C HIS A 143 12.32 7.34 -14.21
N LYS A 144 12.10 6.62 -15.32
CA LYS A 144 11.00 5.66 -15.46
C LYS A 144 11.37 4.37 -14.73
N LEU A 145 10.70 4.09 -13.61
CA LEU A 145 10.99 2.91 -12.78
C LEU A 145 10.21 1.68 -13.24
N ASN A 146 8.95 1.89 -13.62
CA ASN A 146 8.12 0.90 -14.29
C ASN A 146 7.07 1.60 -15.15
N ASN A 147 6.14 0.84 -15.71
CA ASN A 147 5.10 1.41 -16.56
C ASN A 147 4.25 2.46 -15.84
N ASN A 148 4.01 2.35 -14.53
CA ASN A 148 3.09 3.18 -13.75
C ASN A 148 3.78 4.19 -12.81
N LEU A 149 5.10 4.15 -12.67
CA LEU A 149 5.85 4.91 -11.67
C LEU A 149 7.05 5.59 -12.32
N CYS A 150 7.10 6.92 -12.18
CA CYS A 150 8.18 7.74 -12.72
C CYS A 150 8.57 8.85 -11.74
N ILE A 151 9.86 9.17 -11.69
CA ILE A 151 10.40 10.30 -10.93
C ILE A 151 10.88 11.35 -11.93
N TYR A 152 10.48 12.59 -11.70
CA TYR A 152 10.87 13.76 -12.48
C TYR A 152 11.70 14.68 -11.59
N GLY A 153 12.94 14.90 -12.00
CA GLY A 153 13.84 15.84 -11.35
C GLY A 153 13.46 17.30 -11.57
N SER A 154 14.18 18.21 -10.93
CA SER A 154 13.84 19.63 -11.01
C SER A 154 13.84 20.14 -12.47
N GLY A 155 12.89 21.02 -12.78
CA GLY A 155 12.71 21.57 -14.13
C GLY A 155 12.02 20.64 -15.14
N GLN A 156 11.64 19.42 -14.77
CA GLN A 156 11.00 18.45 -15.67
C GLN A 156 9.46 18.52 -15.65
N ILE A 157 8.87 19.69 -15.34
CA ILE A 157 7.41 19.85 -15.25
C ILE A 157 6.71 19.64 -16.60
N GLU A 158 7.30 20.12 -17.69
CA GLU A 158 6.73 19.93 -19.03
C GLU A 158 6.73 18.45 -19.44
N SER A 159 7.82 17.73 -19.14
CA SER A 159 7.91 16.28 -19.36
C SER A 159 6.85 15.52 -18.56
N LEU A 160 6.63 15.90 -17.30
CA LEU A 160 5.60 15.31 -16.44
C LEU A 160 4.20 15.52 -17.01
N LEU A 161 3.85 16.76 -17.35
CA LEU A 161 2.53 17.09 -17.92
C LEU A 161 2.33 16.46 -19.30
N GLY A 162 3.40 16.38 -20.10
CA GLY A 162 3.42 15.70 -21.40
C GLY A 162 3.12 14.21 -21.29
N ASP A 163 3.81 13.51 -20.38
CA ASP A 163 3.56 12.08 -20.15
C ASP A 163 2.14 11.83 -19.63
N MET A 164 1.63 12.68 -18.73
CA MET A 164 0.23 12.64 -18.28
C MET A 164 -0.74 12.74 -19.46
N LYS A 165 -0.56 13.75 -20.33
CA LYS A 165 -1.40 13.95 -21.51
C LYS A 165 -1.36 12.75 -22.45
N VAL A 166 -0.18 12.22 -22.76
CA VAL A 166 -0.02 11.08 -23.67
C VAL A 166 -0.76 9.86 -23.12
N ARG A 167 -0.72 9.65 -21.81
CA ARG A 167 -1.22 8.42 -21.21
C ARG A 167 -2.70 8.44 -20.84
N THR A 168 -3.21 9.57 -20.35
CA THR A 168 -4.59 9.66 -19.84
C THR A 168 -5.46 10.58 -20.68
N GLY A 169 -4.89 11.30 -21.65
CA GLY A 169 -5.58 12.34 -22.41
C GLY A 169 -5.82 13.64 -21.63
N ILE A 170 -5.41 13.70 -20.35
CA ILE A 170 -5.58 14.88 -19.51
C ILE A 170 -4.59 15.96 -19.95
N ASN A 171 -5.11 17.05 -20.54
CA ASN A 171 -4.31 18.19 -20.98
C ASN A 171 -4.37 19.30 -19.94
N PHE A 172 -3.41 19.31 -19.01
CA PHE A 172 -3.30 20.34 -17.98
C PHE A 172 -2.33 21.45 -18.40
N PRO A 173 -2.78 22.72 -18.52
CA PRO A 173 -1.93 23.82 -19.00
C PRO A 173 -0.88 24.21 -17.96
N LEU A 174 0.36 24.42 -18.40
CA LEU A 174 1.49 24.76 -17.52
C LEU A 174 1.28 26.11 -16.82
N GLU A 175 0.61 27.04 -17.49
CA GLU A 175 0.32 28.39 -17.02
C GLU A 175 -0.68 28.38 -15.86
N ALA A 176 -1.54 27.35 -15.75
CA ALA A 176 -2.45 27.23 -14.61
C ALA A 176 -1.68 27.03 -13.30
N LEU A 177 -0.47 26.47 -13.33
CA LEU A 177 0.37 26.36 -12.13
C LEU A 177 0.93 27.71 -11.64
N ASP A 178 0.74 28.79 -12.42
CA ASP A 178 1.07 30.14 -11.99
C ASP A 178 -0.04 30.82 -11.19
N ASP A 179 -1.22 30.21 -11.10
CA ASP A 179 -2.31 30.65 -10.24
C ASP A 179 -1.91 30.57 -8.75
N GLU A 180 -2.29 31.59 -7.97
CA GLU A 180 -1.90 31.71 -6.57
C GLU A 180 -2.35 30.54 -5.70
N ASP A 181 -3.53 29.97 -6.01
CA ASP A 181 -4.08 28.82 -5.29
C ASP A 181 -3.28 27.55 -5.64
N LEU A 182 -2.99 27.33 -6.92
CA LEU A 182 -2.29 26.13 -7.39
C LEU A 182 -0.80 26.13 -7.05
N ARG A 183 -0.16 27.29 -6.89
CA ARG A 183 1.24 27.39 -6.41
C ARG A 183 1.45 26.76 -5.03
N ARG A 184 0.41 26.70 -4.21
CA ARG A 184 0.47 26.10 -2.86
C ARG A 184 0.26 24.59 -2.88
N GLU A 185 -0.24 24.05 -3.99
CA GLU A 185 -0.43 22.62 -4.18
C GLU A 185 0.89 21.90 -4.47
N PRO A 186 1.01 20.58 -4.18
CA PRO A 186 2.24 19.83 -4.42
C PRO A 186 2.83 20.04 -5.82
N ILE A 187 2.03 19.90 -6.89
CA ILE A 187 2.51 20.10 -8.27
C ILE A 187 2.98 21.54 -8.54
N GLY A 188 2.33 22.55 -7.95
CA GLY A 188 2.76 23.94 -8.06
C GLY A 188 4.07 24.19 -7.29
N ARG A 189 4.22 23.61 -6.10
CA ARG A 189 5.46 23.63 -5.33
C ARG A 189 6.62 22.99 -6.11
N TYR A 190 6.38 21.84 -6.74
CA TYR A 190 7.38 21.18 -7.59
C TYR A 190 7.85 22.07 -8.74
N LYS A 191 6.92 22.79 -9.41
CA LYS A 191 7.30 23.76 -10.46
C LYS A 191 8.22 24.87 -9.95
N LEU A 192 8.01 25.33 -8.71
CA LEU A 192 8.70 26.48 -8.14
C LEU A 192 10.05 26.14 -7.48
N LEU A 193 10.19 24.93 -6.95
CA LEU A 193 11.28 24.57 -6.06
C LEU A 193 12.37 23.78 -6.79
N SER A 194 13.58 24.35 -6.83
CA SER A 194 14.74 23.75 -7.48
C SER A 194 15.27 22.51 -6.77
N ASP A 195 15.00 22.36 -5.48
CA ASP A 195 15.42 21.27 -4.60
C ASP A 195 14.34 20.17 -4.48
N SER A 196 13.49 20.02 -5.50
CA SER A 196 12.35 19.11 -5.46
C SER A 196 12.29 18.19 -6.65
N SER A 197 11.71 17.01 -6.43
CA SER A 197 11.39 16.03 -7.46
C SER A 197 9.92 15.65 -7.37
N ALA A 198 9.28 15.41 -8.51
CA ALA A 198 7.92 14.90 -8.56
C ALA A 198 7.89 13.40 -8.82
N VAL A 199 7.05 12.68 -8.09
CA VAL A 199 6.71 11.28 -8.36
C VAL A 199 5.34 11.25 -9.01
N LEU A 200 5.29 10.71 -10.22
CA LEU A 200 4.06 10.43 -10.94
C LEU A 200 3.71 8.95 -10.80
N VAL A 201 2.54 8.69 -10.23
CA VAL A 201 1.97 7.34 -10.09
C VAL A 201 0.69 7.27 -10.90
N TYR A 202 0.58 6.27 -11.78
CA TYR A 202 -0.67 5.94 -12.45
C TYR A 202 -1.34 4.80 -11.69
N ALA A 203 -2.46 5.10 -11.05
CA ALA A 203 -3.19 4.17 -10.19
C ALA A 203 -4.70 4.31 -10.40
N ARG A 204 -5.47 3.30 -10.03
CA ARG A 204 -6.94 3.31 -10.16
C ARG A 204 -7.61 4.05 -9.00
N SER A 205 -6.94 4.05 -7.85
CA SER A 205 -7.39 4.73 -6.65
C SER A 205 -6.23 5.44 -5.94
N ILE A 206 -6.57 6.30 -4.99
CA ILE A 206 -5.57 6.92 -4.11
C ILE A 206 -4.87 5.88 -3.23
N ASN A 207 -5.54 4.80 -2.83
CA ASN A 207 -4.91 3.77 -1.99
C ASN A 207 -3.83 3.04 -2.76
N GLU A 208 -4.11 2.67 -4.01
CA GLU A 208 -3.11 2.05 -4.88
C GLU A 208 -1.95 3.03 -5.14
N ALA A 209 -2.21 4.33 -5.30
CA ALA A 209 -1.16 5.34 -5.42
C ALA A 209 -0.29 5.43 -4.16
N VAL A 210 -0.90 5.45 -2.97
CA VAL A 210 -0.19 5.49 -1.68
C VAL A 210 0.61 4.21 -1.45
N GLU A 211 0.06 3.03 -1.77
CA GLU A 211 0.78 1.77 -1.69
C GLU A 211 2.02 1.74 -2.61
N GLU A 212 1.94 2.33 -3.81
CA GLU A 212 3.10 2.48 -4.71
C GLU A 212 4.13 3.49 -4.17
N LEU A 213 3.67 4.61 -3.58
CA LEU A 213 4.56 5.57 -2.91
C LEU A 213 5.29 4.93 -1.72
N ASP A 214 4.61 4.14 -0.89
CA ASP A 214 5.24 3.43 0.22
C ASP A 214 6.31 2.46 -0.29
N ARG A 215 6.05 1.73 -1.39
CA ARG A 215 7.07 0.87 -2.02
C ARG A 215 8.26 1.69 -2.53
N LEU A 216 8.00 2.84 -3.15
CA LEU A 216 9.05 3.74 -3.60
C LEU A 216 9.90 4.25 -2.42
N PHE A 217 9.28 4.69 -1.33
CA PHE A 217 10.02 5.18 -0.16
C PHE A 217 10.81 4.06 0.52
N GLY A 218 10.29 2.84 0.54
CA GLY A 218 11.05 1.66 0.98
C GLY A 218 12.28 1.42 0.10
N ALA A 219 12.13 1.54 -1.21
CA ALA A 219 13.23 1.38 -2.16
C ALA A 219 14.26 2.50 -1.98
N LEU A 220 13.83 3.76 -1.86
CA LEU A 220 14.70 4.91 -1.61
C LEU A 220 15.48 4.74 -0.31
N CYS A 221 14.83 4.34 0.78
CA CYS A 221 15.49 4.04 2.06
C CYS A 221 16.58 2.96 1.91
N ALA A 222 16.36 1.98 1.03
CA ALA A 222 17.33 0.95 0.73
C ALA A 222 18.53 1.45 -0.09
N THR A 223 18.31 2.39 -1.02
CA THR A 223 19.28 2.72 -2.06
C THR A 223 20.09 3.99 -1.81
N ILE A 224 19.53 5.03 -1.18
CA ILE A 224 20.27 6.30 -1.01
C ILE A 224 21.42 6.17 0.00
N ASP A 225 22.43 7.03 -0.08
CA ASP A 225 23.65 6.88 0.72
C ASP A 225 23.41 7.04 2.23
N THR A 226 22.70 8.11 2.62
CA THR A 226 22.54 8.49 4.03
C THR A 226 21.08 8.60 4.47
N PRO A 227 20.29 7.51 4.40
CA PRO A 227 18.85 7.53 4.66
C PRO A 227 18.51 7.92 6.11
N LEU A 228 19.42 7.73 7.06
CA LEU A 228 19.18 8.06 8.47
C LEU A 228 19.56 9.49 8.86
N ARG A 229 20.03 10.32 7.91
CA ARG A 229 20.19 11.76 8.11
C ARG A 229 18.83 12.45 8.03
N ILE A 230 18.05 12.29 9.10
CA ILE A 230 16.70 12.86 9.26
C ILE A 230 16.82 14.22 9.96
N ASN A 231 16.26 15.28 9.36
CA ASN A 231 16.28 16.65 9.91
C ASN A 231 14.98 17.03 10.66
N GLN A 232 13.99 16.13 10.69
CA GLN A 232 12.71 16.28 11.40
C GLN A 232 11.86 17.49 10.95
N GLU A 233 12.09 18.02 9.75
CA GLU A 233 11.18 19.03 9.20
C GLU A 233 9.81 18.43 8.84
N THR A 234 8.82 19.31 8.70
CA THR A 234 7.47 18.88 8.30
C THR A 234 7.47 18.49 6.84
N VAL A 235 7.10 17.24 6.55
CA VAL A 235 6.92 16.74 5.18
C VAL A 235 5.53 17.09 4.67
N ASP A 236 5.45 17.54 3.41
CA ASP A 236 4.17 17.76 2.75
C ASP A 236 3.55 16.40 2.38
N CYS A 237 2.61 15.93 3.19
CA CYS A 237 1.92 14.66 2.96
C CYS A 237 0.66 14.85 2.10
N ARG A 238 0.68 15.76 1.11
CA ARG A 238 -0.41 15.92 0.16
C ARG A 238 -0.06 15.35 -1.20
N ILE A 239 -1.05 14.77 -1.85
CA ILE A 239 -0.96 14.25 -3.22
C ILE A 239 -1.99 14.94 -4.09
N ASN A 240 -1.60 15.29 -5.32
CA ASN A 240 -2.54 15.75 -6.33
C ASN A 240 -3.05 14.57 -7.14
N SER A 241 -4.36 14.50 -7.39
CA SER A 241 -4.96 13.64 -8.40
C SER A 241 -5.60 14.49 -9.48
N PHE A 242 -5.47 14.09 -10.74
CA PHE A 242 -5.99 14.85 -11.86
C PHE A 242 -7.13 14.09 -12.53
N ASP A 243 -8.19 14.84 -12.85
CA ASP A 243 -9.21 14.42 -13.79
C ASP A 243 -9.20 15.36 -15.01
N SER A 244 -10.12 15.17 -15.95
CA SER A 244 -10.15 15.95 -17.19
C SER A 244 -10.51 17.43 -17.00
N LYS A 245 -10.98 17.83 -15.81
CA LYS A 245 -11.55 19.16 -15.53
C LYS A 245 -11.05 19.81 -14.23
N SER A 246 -10.38 19.06 -13.36
CA SER A 246 -10.05 19.48 -12.01
C SER A 246 -8.79 18.81 -11.46
N ILE A 247 -8.15 19.50 -10.53
CA ILE A 247 -7.14 18.94 -9.63
C ILE A 247 -7.81 18.77 -8.27
N THR A 248 -7.70 17.59 -7.70
CA THR A 248 -8.07 17.36 -6.30
C THR A 248 -6.82 17.09 -5.49
N THR A 249 -6.67 17.78 -4.36
CA THR A 249 -5.60 17.52 -3.40
C THR A 249 -6.14 16.73 -2.24
N ARG A 250 -5.38 15.72 -1.81
CA ARG A 250 -5.73 14.93 -0.63
C ARG A 250 -4.52 14.76 0.27
N GLN A 251 -4.76 14.79 1.58
CA GLN A 251 -3.75 14.39 2.55
C GLN A 251 -3.65 12.86 2.55
N ILE A 252 -2.43 12.35 2.49
CA ILE A 252 -2.11 10.94 2.56
C ILE A 252 -1.40 10.63 3.88
N ARG A 253 -1.57 9.41 4.36
CA ARG A 253 -0.76 8.88 5.45
C ARG A 253 0.44 8.18 4.82
N SER A 254 1.49 8.93 4.56
CA SER A 254 2.78 8.38 4.15
C SER A 254 3.83 8.63 5.22
N ASN A 255 4.63 7.60 5.50
CA ASN A 255 5.70 7.63 6.50
C ASN A 255 7.05 8.02 5.87
N LEU A 256 7.08 9.06 5.04
CA LEU A 256 8.33 9.62 4.55
C LEU A 256 8.93 10.54 5.62
N PRO A 257 10.10 10.23 6.21
CA PRO A 257 10.76 11.17 7.10
C PRO A 257 11.34 12.34 6.28
N SER A 258 11.43 13.51 6.89
CA SER A 258 12.21 14.60 6.30
C SER A 258 13.69 14.30 6.45
N VAL A 259 14.37 14.09 5.32
CA VAL A 259 15.81 13.84 5.25
C VAL A 259 16.55 15.06 4.74
N TYR A 260 17.83 15.15 5.08
CA TYR A 260 18.69 16.26 4.65
C TYR A 260 18.80 16.37 3.13
N GLU A 261 18.91 15.23 2.45
CA GLU A 261 19.06 15.16 1.00
C GLU A 261 18.70 13.76 0.51
N ILE A 262 17.99 13.69 -0.61
CA ILE A 262 17.75 12.50 -1.43
C ILE A 262 18.49 12.75 -2.74
N ASN A 263 19.66 12.16 -2.89
CA ASN A 263 20.42 12.23 -4.14
C ASN A 263 20.11 11.00 -4.99
N LEU A 264 19.47 11.19 -6.13
CA LEU A 264 19.20 10.13 -7.10
C LEU A 264 20.31 10.06 -8.14
N SER A 265 21.50 9.67 -7.69
CA SER A 265 22.63 9.37 -8.58
C SER A 265 22.29 8.23 -9.57
N ASP A 266 23.10 8.08 -10.62
CA ASP A 266 22.92 7.00 -11.59
C ASP A 266 22.89 5.60 -10.93
N GLU A 267 23.69 5.41 -9.88
CA GLU A 267 23.70 4.16 -9.10
C GLU A 267 22.38 3.94 -8.35
N VAL A 268 21.88 4.99 -7.67
CA VAL A 268 20.59 4.93 -6.97
C VAL A 268 19.47 4.66 -7.96
N ALA A 269 19.43 5.38 -9.08
CA ALA A 269 18.44 5.19 -10.14
C ALA A 269 18.51 3.77 -10.74
N GLY A 270 19.72 3.24 -10.98
CA GLY A 270 19.93 1.86 -11.44
C GLY A 270 19.41 0.81 -10.45
N ASN A 271 19.66 1.01 -9.15
CA ASN A 271 19.13 0.13 -8.12
C ASN A 271 17.60 0.21 -7.98
N LEU A 272 17.01 1.40 -8.09
CA LEU A 272 15.55 1.57 -8.12
C LEU A 272 14.95 0.85 -9.33
N GLN A 273 15.50 1.03 -10.52
CA GLN A 273 15.05 0.33 -11.73
C GLN A 273 15.14 -1.19 -11.58
N LYS A 274 16.24 -1.70 -11.00
CA LYS A 274 16.40 -3.13 -10.70
C LYS A 274 15.29 -3.65 -9.77
N ILE A 275 14.97 -2.91 -8.71
CA ILE A 275 13.89 -3.27 -7.77
C ILE A 275 12.53 -3.27 -8.48
N PHE A 276 12.25 -2.28 -9.32
CA PHE A 276 10.93 -2.09 -9.95
C PHE A 276 10.70 -2.79 -11.29
N SER A 277 11.72 -3.43 -11.87
CA SER A 277 11.63 -4.10 -13.18
C SER A 277 10.57 -5.21 -13.22
N SER A 278 10.36 -5.93 -12.11
CA SER A 278 9.24 -6.88 -11.92
C SER A 278 9.24 -7.39 -10.46
N PRO A 279 8.93 -6.54 -9.47
CA PRO A 279 9.10 -6.92 -8.08
C PRO A 279 8.12 -8.06 -7.72
N PRO A 280 8.60 -9.17 -7.16
CA PRO A 280 7.72 -10.23 -6.65
C PRO A 280 6.89 -9.69 -5.48
N LYS A 281 5.72 -10.29 -5.22
CA LYS A 281 4.81 -9.87 -4.13
C LYS A 281 5.52 -9.71 -2.78
N ARG A 282 6.47 -10.59 -2.48
CA ARG A 282 7.30 -10.55 -1.27
C ARG A 282 8.16 -9.28 -1.18
N MET A 283 8.76 -8.87 -2.29
CA MET A 283 9.51 -7.61 -2.36
C MET A 283 8.59 -6.42 -2.12
N ASN A 284 7.42 -6.38 -2.78
CA ASN A 284 6.45 -5.29 -2.56
C ASN A 284 6.04 -5.17 -1.08
N SER A 285 5.78 -6.29 -0.41
CA SER A 285 5.51 -6.29 1.03
C SER A 285 6.71 -5.83 1.84
N ALA A 286 7.91 -6.30 1.53
CA ALA A 286 9.12 -5.91 2.24
C ALA A 286 9.41 -4.40 2.11
N LEU A 287 9.28 -3.82 0.92
CA LEU A 287 9.49 -2.39 0.69
C LEU A 287 8.55 -1.52 1.53
N SER A 288 7.27 -1.90 1.64
CA SER A 288 6.32 -1.19 2.51
C SER A 288 6.79 -1.20 3.97
N PHE A 289 7.26 -2.33 4.50
CA PHE A 289 7.83 -2.37 5.85
C PHE A 289 9.14 -1.60 5.98
N ILE A 290 10.00 -1.60 4.95
CA ILE A 290 11.21 -0.76 4.96
C ILE A 290 10.84 0.72 5.04
N ALA A 291 9.82 1.16 4.32
CA ALA A 291 9.31 2.54 4.39
C ALA A 291 8.80 2.88 5.79
N HIS A 292 7.98 2.02 6.40
CA HIS A 292 7.52 2.23 7.77
C HIS A 292 8.67 2.22 8.79
N GLY A 293 9.75 1.49 8.52
CA GLY A 293 10.97 1.50 9.32
C GLY A 293 11.87 2.73 9.09
N TRP A 294 11.55 3.60 8.13
CA TRP A 294 12.33 4.79 7.82
C TRP A 294 12.00 5.93 8.79
N THR A 295 12.40 5.76 10.05
CA THR A 295 12.09 6.69 11.15
C THR A 295 13.31 6.94 12.02
N HIS A 296 13.28 7.98 12.85
CA HIS A 296 14.33 8.22 13.84
C HIS A 296 14.24 7.25 15.03
N ASP A 297 13.05 6.67 15.29
CA ASP A 297 12.85 5.70 16.37
C ASP A 297 13.56 4.36 16.05
N LYS A 298 14.59 4.03 16.84
CA LYS A 298 15.37 2.79 16.66
C LYS A 298 14.55 1.52 16.89
N ARG A 299 13.57 1.55 17.78
CA ARG A 299 12.74 0.38 18.11
C ARG A 299 11.75 0.09 16.99
N GLU A 300 11.03 1.11 16.53
CA GLU A 300 10.08 0.97 15.41
C GLU A 300 10.81 0.53 14.14
N ARG A 301 11.96 1.16 13.86
CA ARG A 301 12.85 0.78 12.76
C ARG A 301 13.28 -0.68 12.84
N PHE A 302 13.78 -1.14 13.99
CA PHE A 302 14.20 -2.53 14.18
C PHE A 302 13.08 -3.53 13.90
N LEU A 303 11.86 -3.26 14.43
CA LEU A 303 10.72 -4.15 14.24
C LEU A 303 10.31 -4.23 12.77
N ASN A 304 10.16 -3.07 12.11
CA ASN A 304 9.78 -3.01 10.70
C ASN A 304 10.83 -3.64 9.78
N GLN A 305 12.12 -3.42 10.05
CA GLN A 305 13.22 -4.07 9.32
C GLN A 305 13.20 -5.60 9.45
N PHE A 306 12.87 -6.12 10.63
CA PHE A 306 12.70 -7.55 10.79
C PHE A 306 11.47 -8.10 10.06
N ILE A 307 10.35 -7.38 10.07
CA ILE A 307 9.17 -7.75 9.31
C ILE A 307 9.48 -7.72 7.81
N ALA A 308 10.32 -6.79 7.34
CA ALA A 308 10.79 -6.77 5.96
C ALA A 308 11.60 -8.04 5.60
N LEU A 309 12.52 -8.49 6.47
CA LEU A 309 13.23 -9.77 6.25
C LEU A 309 12.28 -10.98 6.26
N ASP A 310 11.28 -10.96 7.15
CA ASP A 310 10.23 -11.99 7.19
C ASP A 310 9.40 -12.00 5.89
N ALA A 311 9.05 -10.83 5.36
CA ALA A 311 8.36 -10.71 4.08
C ALA A 311 9.20 -11.24 2.91
N LEU A 312 10.52 -10.97 2.91
CA LEU A 312 11.44 -11.46 1.86
C LEU A 312 11.64 -12.99 1.94
N TYR A 313 11.90 -13.52 3.13
CA TYR A 313 12.45 -14.87 3.30
C TYR A 313 11.63 -15.80 4.20
N GLY A 314 10.77 -15.26 5.06
CA GLY A 314 10.07 -16.03 6.08
C GLY A 314 9.20 -17.15 5.53
N THR A 315 9.06 -18.25 6.28
CA THR A 315 8.22 -19.40 5.92
C THR A 315 7.62 -20.06 7.17
N ASP A 316 6.42 -20.63 7.05
CA ASP A 316 5.65 -21.18 8.19
C ASP A 316 6.36 -22.32 8.94
N ARG A 317 7.21 -23.11 8.25
CA ARG A 317 7.80 -24.34 8.81
C ARG A 317 9.21 -24.16 9.35
N SER A 318 9.97 -23.16 8.89
CA SER A 318 11.38 -22.98 9.28
C SER A 318 11.83 -21.53 9.17
N ASN A 319 11.15 -20.65 9.90
CA ASN A 319 11.30 -19.20 9.71
C ASN A 319 12.75 -18.71 9.95
N LYS A 320 13.34 -19.10 11.10
CA LYS A 320 14.73 -18.73 11.44
C LYS A 320 15.72 -19.18 10.37
N ALA A 321 15.66 -20.45 9.94
CA ALA A 321 16.61 -20.97 8.96
C ALA A 321 16.40 -20.34 7.57
N SER A 322 15.14 -20.04 7.20
CA SER A 322 14.82 -19.41 5.92
C SER A 322 15.37 -17.99 5.86
N ILE A 323 15.19 -17.20 6.94
CA ILE A 323 15.69 -15.84 7.04
C ILE A 323 17.22 -15.83 7.08
N VAL A 324 17.84 -16.63 7.95
CA VAL A 324 19.32 -16.70 8.05
C VAL A 324 19.94 -17.11 6.72
N GLY A 325 19.39 -18.12 6.05
CA GLY A 325 19.90 -18.61 4.76
C GLY A 325 19.69 -17.61 3.62
N GLY A 326 18.49 -17.00 3.54
CA GLY A 326 18.19 -15.97 2.53
C GLY A 326 19.07 -14.73 2.68
N VAL A 327 19.24 -14.25 3.91
CA VAL A 327 20.13 -13.14 4.24
C VAL A 327 21.59 -13.47 3.91
N SER A 328 22.07 -14.66 4.30
CA SER A 328 23.46 -15.06 4.02
C SER A 328 23.75 -15.19 2.52
N ARG A 329 22.72 -15.51 1.71
CA ARG A 329 22.82 -15.57 0.24
C ARG A 329 22.84 -14.19 -0.39
N ASP A 330 21.92 -13.31 0.00
CA ASP A 330 21.69 -12.04 -0.72
C ASP A 330 22.53 -10.87 -0.14
N ALA A 331 23.06 -11.02 1.08
CA ALA A 331 24.00 -10.12 1.72
C ALA A 331 25.36 -10.79 2.02
N SER A 332 25.81 -11.68 1.13
CA SER A 332 27.08 -12.42 1.25
C SER A 332 28.31 -11.53 1.36
N ASP A 333 28.23 -10.29 0.87
CA ASP A 333 29.34 -9.35 0.86
C ASP A 333 29.56 -8.69 2.24
N ILE A 334 28.59 -8.81 3.15
CA ILE A 334 28.74 -8.35 4.53
C ILE A 334 29.57 -9.37 5.32
N VAL A 335 30.72 -8.91 5.84
CA VAL A 335 31.61 -9.75 6.65
C VAL A 335 30.87 -10.30 7.88
N GLY A 336 30.93 -11.62 8.04
CA GLY A 336 30.32 -12.35 9.16
C GLY A 336 28.79 -12.40 9.14
N ILE A 337 28.16 -12.19 7.98
CA ILE A 337 26.70 -12.04 7.84
C ILE A 337 25.89 -13.13 8.56
N GLU A 338 26.29 -14.40 8.45
CA GLU A 338 25.55 -15.52 9.04
C GLU A 338 25.55 -15.45 10.57
N SER A 339 26.69 -15.14 11.19
CA SER A 339 26.81 -14.96 12.65
C SER A 339 25.98 -13.76 13.10
N LYS A 340 26.10 -12.64 12.36
CA LYS A 340 25.36 -11.41 12.64
C LYS A 340 23.86 -11.65 12.67
N ILE A 341 23.29 -12.18 11.58
CA ILE A 341 21.84 -12.35 11.48
C ILE A 341 21.28 -13.39 12.48
N LYS A 342 22.04 -14.45 12.80
CA LYS A 342 21.65 -15.42 13.84
C LYS A 342 21.50 -14.74 15.21
N THR A 343 22.46 -13.91 15.58
CA THR A 343 22.44 -13.19 16.86
C THR A 343 21.35 -12.13 16.91
N ILE A 344 21.19 -11.35 15.83
CA ILE A 344 20.14 -10.33 15.74
C ILE A 344 18.75 -10.99 15.79
N TYR A 345 18.53 -12.13 15.14
CA TYR A 345 17.25 -12.86 15.22
C TYR A 345 16.92 -13.28 16.66
N GLU A 346 17.92 -13.72 17.43
CA GLU A 346 17.73 -14.11 18.83
C GLU A 346 17.40 -12.91 19.71
N LEU A 347 18.07 -11.77 19.50
CA LEU A 347 17.72 -10.51 20.15
C LEU A 347 16.28 -10.10 19.82
N ARG A 348 15.85 -10.24 18.56
CA ARG A 348 14.46 -9.99 18.14
C ARG A 348 13.47 -10.88 18.89
N SER A 349 13.74 -12.18 19.01
CA SER A 349 12.86 -13.09 19.76
C SER A 349 12.68 -12.63 21.21
N LYS A 350 13.77 -12.28 21.89
CA LYS A 350 13.73 -11.77 23.28
C LYS A 350 12.95 -10.47 23.39
N PHE A 351 13.15 -9.58 22.43
CA PHE A 351 12.49 -8.28 22.40
C PHE A 351 10.97 -8.38 22.16
N VAL A 352 10.56 -9.12 21.12
CA VAL A 352 9.14 -9.25 20.74
C VAL A 352 8.33 -10.03 21.77
N HIS A 353 8.94 -10.98 22.47
CA HIS A 353 8.28 -11.71 23.56
C HIS A 353 8.31 -10.98 24.90
N GLY A 354 8.82 -9.74 24.94
CA GLY A 354 8.80 -8.90 26.14
C GLY A 354 9.82 -9.31 27.21
N GLU A 355 10.74 -10.22 26.91
CA GLU A 355 11.81 -10.60 27.85
C GLU A 355 12.80 -9.46 28.06
N ILE A 356 12.97 -8.60 27.06
CA ILE A 356 13.76 -7.37 27.15
C ILE A 356 12.99 -6.20 26.55
N SER A 357 13.07 -5.04 27.21
CA SER A 357 12.56 -3.77 26.70
C SER A 357 13.64 -2.91 26.04
N ILE A 358 14.91 -3.23 26.28
CA ILE A 358 16.09 -2.53 25.77
C ILE A 358 17.14 -3.59 25.41
N PHE A 359 17.73 -3.51 24.21
CA PHE A 359 18.67 -4.53 23.73
C PHE A 359 19.92 -4.66 24.59
N SER A 360 20.45 -3.55 25.10
CA SER A 360 21.63 -3.53 25.97
C SER A 360 21.46 -4.29 27.29
N ASN A 361 20.23 -4.59 27.70
CA ASN A 361 19.95 -5.39 28.89
C ASN A 361 20.22 -6.89 28.69
N HIS A 362 20.42 -7.35 27.45
CA HIS A 362 20.71 -8.76 27.16
C HIS A 362 22.20 -8.96 26.89
N GLY A 363 22.84 -9.93 27.53
CA GLY A 363 24.28 -10.22 27.36
C GLY A 363 24.71 -10.68 25.94
N LYS A 364 23.76 -10.88 25.02
CA LYS A 364 24.08 -11.10 23.58
C LYS A 364 24.31 -9.80 22.82
N TYR A 365 23.74 -8.70 23.29
CA TYR A 365 23.99 -7.38 22.70
C TYR A 365 25.46 -6.97 22.92
N SER A 366 25.95 -7.04 24.15
CA SER A 366 27.36 -6.70 24.44
C SER A 366 28.32 -7.58 23.64
N LYS A 367 28.10 -8.90 23.63
CA LYS A 367 28.89 -9.83 22.82
C LYS A 367 28.89 -9.50 21.33
N PHE A 368 27.74 -9.12 20.77
CA PHE A 368 27.64 -8.72 19.37
C PHE A 368 28.49 -7.47 19.08
N VAL A 369 28.40 -6.47 19.96
CA VAL A 369 29.19 -5.23 19.82
C VAL A 369 30.68 -5.51 19.97
N ASP A 370 31.08 -6.36 20.93
CA ASP A 370 32.47 -6.75 21.13
C ASP A 370 33.02 -7.53 19.92
N GLU A 371 32.21 -8.39 19.29
CA GLU A 371 32.61 -9.22 18.14
C GLU A 371 32.63 -8.45 16.81
N HIS A 372 31.68 -7.53 16.60
CA HIS A 372 31.46 -6.90 15.29
C HIS A 372 31.71 -5.38 15.27
N GLY A 373 31.90 -4.74 16.43
CA GLY A 373 32.20 -3.31 16.54
C GLY A 373 31.04 -2.37 16.15
N ILE A 374 29.82 -2.89 16.00
CA ILE A 374 28.65 -2.13 15.55
C ILE A 374 27.39 -2.51 16.33
N ASP A 375 26.47 -1.56 16.47
CA ASP A 375 25.15 -1.79 17.05
C ASP A 375 24.34 -2.77 16.17
N PRO A 376 23.68 -3.80 16.75
CA PRO A 376 22.90 -4.77 15.98
C PRO A 376 21.70 -4.17 15.22
N ILE A 377 21.16 -3.03 15.65
CA ILE A 377 20.09 -2.31 14.93
C ILE A 377 20.66 -1.66 13.67
N GLU A 378 21.83 -1.02 13.77
CA GLU A 378 22.51 -0.42 12.62
C GLU A 378 22.98 -1.52 11.64
N SER A 379 23.47 -2.64 12.17
CA SER A 379 23.84 -3.80 11.35
C SER A 379 22.63 -4.41 10.66
N LEU A 380 21.47 -4.55 11.33
CA LEU A 380 20.24 -5.02 10.71
C LEU A 380 19.81 -4.10 9.56
N PHE A 381 19.94 -2.78 9.73
CA PHE A 381 19.59 -1.85 8.68
C PHE A 381 20.42 -2.08 7.42
N GLU A 382 21.75 -2.13 7.55
CA GLU A 382 22.66 -2.45 6.45
C GLU A 382 22.27 -3.77 5.75
N VAL A 383 22.01 -4.82 6.54
CA VAL A 383 21.59 -6.13 6.03
C VAL A 383 20.31 -6.04 5.20
N VAL A 384 19.29 -5.32 5.68
CA VAL A 384 18.02 -5.15 4.97
C VAL A 384 18.23 -4.42 3.65
N ARG A 385 19.03 -3.34 3.64
CA ARG A 385 19.33 -2.58 2.42
C ARG A 385 19.97 -3.45 1.34
N VAL A 386 21.02 -4.19 1.71
CA VAL A 386 21.72 -5.09 0.78
C VAL A 386 20.79 -6.20 0.29
N CYS A 387 20.01 -6.81 1.19
CA CYS A 387 19.03 -7.83 0.83
C CYS A 387 17.98 -7.30 -0.16
N ALA A 388 17.46 -6.10 0.03
CA ALA A 388 16.45 -5.51 -0.85
C ALA A 388 17.00 -5.30 -2.28
N ILE A 389 18.22 -4.78 -2.39
CA ILE A 389 18.89 -4.53 -3.67
C ILE A 389 19.26 -5.85 -4.39
N ASN A 390 19.66 -6.87 -3.63
CA ASN A 390 20.18 -8.12 -4.17
C ASN A 390 19.19 -9.28 -4.17
N TYR A 391 17.93 -9.05 -3.80
CA TYR A 391 16.95 -10.10 -3.59
C TYR A 391 16.82 -11.04 -4.80
N ARG A 392 17.12 -12.32 -4.59
CA ARG A 392 17.07 -13.36 -5.65
C ARG A 392 15.81 -14.21 -5.62
N GLY A 393 14.78 -13.77 -4.89
CA GLY A 393 13.53 -14.53 -4.73
C GLY A 393 13.55 -15.48 -3.52
N VAL A 394 12.58 -16.39 -3.50
CA VAL A 394 12.32 -17.27 -2.35
C VAL A 394 13.56 -18.11 -2.01
N TYR A 395 13.98 -18.09 -0.75
CA TYR A 395 14.97 -19.01 -0.23
C TYR A 395 14.28 -20.31 0.21
N LYS A 396 14.75 -21.45 -0.29
CA LYS A 396 14.29 -22.75 0.14
C LYS A 396 15.32 -23.31 1.11
N VAL A 397 14.91 -23.55 2.35
CA VAL A 397 15.73 -24.32 3.29
C VAL A 397 15.83 -25.73 2.72
N GLU A 398 17.04 -26.20 2.44
CA GLU A 398 17.28 -27.61 2.21
C GLU A 398 16.81 -28.35 3.46
N GLN A 399 15.67 -29.02 3.34
CA GLN A 399 15.32 -30.00 4.36
C GLN A 399 16.36 -31.10 4.19
N PRO A 400 17.08 -31.51 5.26
CA PRO A 400 17.82 -32.74 5.18
C PRO A 400 16.81 -33.77 4.69
N ASP A 401 17.12 -34.39 3.54
CA ASP A 401 16.23 -35.36 2.91
C ASP A 401 15.56 -36.16 4.01
N THR A 402 14.23 -36.28 3.98
CA THR A 402 13.55 -37.35 4.71
C THR A 402 14.44 -38.57 4.54
N VAL A 403 15.09 -39.00 5.62
CA VAL A 403 15.95 -40.18 5.56
C VAL A 403 14.97 -41.29 5.25
N ASN A 404 14.83 -41.62 3.97
CA ASN A 404 14.21 -42.84 3.52
C ASN A 404 15.17 -43.93 3.98
N LEU A 405 15.10 -44.25 5.27
CA LEU A 405 15.65 -45.47 5.82
C LEU A 405 14.96 -46.56 5.01
N ARG A 406 15.67 -47.10 4.01
CA ARG A 406 15.26 -48.34 3.37
C ARG A 406 15.35 -49.41 4.46
N VAL A 407 14.24 -49.61 5.17
CA VAL A 407 14.10 -50.74 6.08
C VAL A 407 14.23 -51.98 5.20
N PRO A 408 15.23 -52.86 5.45
CA PRO A 408 15.33 -54.14 4.75
C PRO A 408 13.98 -54.85 4.83
N LYS A 409 13.54 -55.51 3.75
CA LYS A 409 12.20 -56.12 3.69
C LYS A 409 11.94 -57.06 4.87
N GLU A 410 12.98 -57.68 5.40
CA GLU A 410 12.88 -58.57 6.56
C GLU A 410 12.51 -57.83 7.86
N LEU A 411 12.86 -56.55 7.99
CA LEU A 411 12.69 -55.74 9.19
C LEU A 411 11.44 -54.84 9.17
N VAL A 412 10.76 -54.71 8.03
CA VAL A 412 9.59 -53.81 7.86
C VAL A 412 8.50 -54.13 8.88
N ARG A 413 8.15 -55.41 9.06
CA ARG A 413 7.10 -55.82 10.02
C ARG A 413 7.46 -55.51 11.46
N GLU A 414 8.74 -55.64 11.83
CA GLU A 414 9.19 -55.37 13.20
C GLU A 414 9.19 -53.85 13.46
N PHE A 415 9.56 -53.07 12.45
CA PHE A 415 9.53 -51.61 12.51
C PHE A 415 8.10 -51.06 12.61
N GLU A 416 7.17 -51.56 11.78
CA GLU A 416 5.74 -51.20 11.85
C GLU A 416 5.11 -51.54 13.20
N LYS A 417 5.48 -52.69 13.78
CA LYS A 417 5.02 -53.11 15.10
C LYS A 417 5.50 -52.15 16.19
N LYS A 418 6.79 -51.80 16.19
CA LYS A 418 7.36 -50.85 17.17
C LYS A 418 6.76 -49.45 17.06
N ILE A 419 6.52 -48.95 15.84
CA ILE A 419 5.84 -47.66 15.64
C ILE A 419 4.41 -47.73 16.20
N SER A 420 3.69 -48.83 15.92
CA SER A 420 2.32 -49.01 16.42
C SER A 420 2.24 -49.11 17.94
N GLU A 421 3.25 -49.69 18.58
CA GLU A 421 3.37 -49.73 20.05
C GLU A 421 3.69 -48.33 20.62
N TYR A 422 4.56 -47.57 19.95
CA TYR A 422 4.94 -46.22 20.38
C TYR A 422 3.84 -45.18 20.21
N CYS A 423 2.99 -45.31 19.19
CA CYS A 423 1.85 -44.41 18.95
C CYS A 423 0.60 -44.75 19.80
N ARG A 424 0.63 -45.81 20.61
CA ARG A 424 -0.45 -46.20 21.54
C ARG A 424 -0.20 -45.79 22.99
N THR A 425 0.92 -45.13 23.27
CA THR A 425 1.19 -44.34 24.49
C THR A 425 1.05 -42.87 24.17
#